data_AF-A0A382UY54-F1
#
_entry.id   AF-A0A382UY54-F1
#
_cell.length_a   1.000
_cell.length_b   1.000
_cell.length_c   1.000
_cell.angle_alpha   90.00
_cell.angle_beta   90.00
_cell.angle_gamma   90.00
#
_symmetry.space_group_name_H-M   'P 1'
#
loop_
_entity.id
_entity.type
_entity.pdbx_description
1 polymer ?
#
loop_
_entity_poly.entity_id
_entity_poly.type
_entity_poly.pdbx_seq_one_letter_code
_entity_poly.pdbx_strand_id
1 'polypeptide(L)'
;MGRKILILTEGLSSPHSAKTACSVIRYRRDEVVGVLDTTVPPQPAQALLEVGGDLPVVNSLDALPEANVLIIGIAPSGGSLPAPMRALVLGAIKRGMDVESGLHEFLNDDVELAAAAKASGSVLRDLRHNNERDVARRQNISA
;
A
#
# COMPACT_ATOMS: atom_id res chain seq x y z
N MET A 1 -0.86 -17.72 8.97
CA MET A 1 -1.95 -16.73 9.14
C MET A 1 -2.24 -16.14 7.76
N GLY A 2 -3.50 -15.87 7.41
CA GLY A 2 -3.83 -15.23 6.12
C GLY A 2 -3.38 -13.77 6.08
N ARG A 3 -3.31 -13.19 4.88
CA ARG A 3 -3.02 -11.75 4.70
C ARG A 3 -4.20 -10.92 5.21
N LYS A 4 -3.88 -9.87 5.96
CA LYS A 4 -4.80 -8.86 6.51
C LYS A 4 -4.23 -7.49 6.15
N ILE A 5 -4.70 -6.99 5.01
CA ILE A 5 -4.17 -5.83 4.31
C ILE A 5 -4.79 -4.55 4.88
N LEU A 6 -3.93 -3.64 5.30
CA LEU A 6 -4.24 -2.24 5.55
C LEU A 6 -3.69 -1.42 4.38
N ILE A 7 -4.51 -0.57 3.77
CA ILE A 7 -4.12 0.22 2.60
C ILE A 7 -3.82 1.66 3.03
N LEU A 8 -2.61 2.14 2.82
CA LEU A 8 -2.21 3.52 3.14
C LEU A 8 -2.57 4.48 2.00
N THR A 9 -3.35 5.52 2.29
CA THR A 9 -3.77 6.55 1.31
C THR A 9 -3.48 7.99 1.71
N GLU A 10 -3.42 8.30 3.00
CA GLU A 10 -2.90 9.56 3.58
C GLU A 10 -3.12 10.84 2.75
N GLY A 11 -4.30 11.47 2.91
CA GLY A 11 -4.65 12.73 2.23
C GLY A 11 -5.00 12.58 0.74
N LEU A 12 -4.86 11.37 0.19
CA LEU A 12 -5.12 11.09 -1.22
C LEU A 12 -6.21 10.02 -1.41
N SER A 13 -7.11 9.88 -0.43
CA SER A 13 -8.28 8.99 -0.47
C SER A 13 -9.36 9.48 -1.45
N SER A 14 -9.09 9.40 -2.75
CA SER A 14 -10.08 9.61 -3.81
C SER A 14 -9.94 8.52 -4.89
N PRO A 15 -10.98 8.24 -5.69
CA PRO A 15 -10.90 7.23 -6.75
C PRO A 15 -9.80 7.53 -7.78
N HIS A 16 -9.52 8.82 -8.02
CA HIS A 16 -8.51 9.25 -8.98
C HIS A 16 -7.08 9.05 -8.45
N SER A 17 -6.81 9.48 -7.22
CA SER A 17 -5.46 9.46 -6.63
C SER A 17 -5.08 8.10 -6.02
N ALA A 18 -6.07 7.34 -5.55
CA ALA A 18 -5.90 6.04 -4.89
C ALA A 18 -6.42 4.87 -5.75
N LYS A 19 -6.13 4.90 -7.06
CA LYS A 19 -6.54 3.81 -7.97
C LYS A 19 -6.04 2.43 -7.54
N THR A 20 -4.85 2.37 -6.92
CA THR A 20 -4.29 1.12 -6.39
C THR A 20 -5.14 0.63 -5.22
N ALA A 21 -5.48 1.49 -4.26
CA ALA A 21 -6.39 1.16 -3.17
C ALA A 21 -7.73 0.65 -3.69
N CYS A 22 -8.35 1.37 -4.63
CA CYS A 22 -9.62 0.98 -5.23
C CYS A 22 -9.54 -0.41 -5.89
N SER A 23 -8.45 -0.69 -6.62
CA SER A 23 -8.22 -1.99 -7.26
C SER A 23 -8.08 -3.12 -6.24
N VAL A 24 -7.27 -2.93 -5.19
CA VAL A 24 -7.07 -3.94 -4.14
C VAL A 24 -8.38 -4.21 -3.39
N ILE A 25 -9.15 -3.17 -3.06
CA ILE A 25 -10.46 -3.33 -2.42
C ILE A 25 -11.43 -4.11 -3.32
N ARG A 26 -11.46 -3.85 -4.63
CA ARG A 26 -12.35 -4.53 -5.58
C ARG A 26 -12.01 -6.01 -5.76
N TYR A 27 -10.72 -6.32 -5.93
CA TYR A 27 -10.31 -7.64 -6.40
C TYR A 27 -9.72 -8.54 -5.32
N ARG A 28 -9.47 -8.00 -4.12
CA ARG A 28 -8.93 -8.75 -2.96
C ARG A 28 -9.67 -8.40 -1.67
N ARG A 29 -10.97 -8.10 -1.76
CA ARG A 29 -11.80 -7.60 -0.64
C ARG A 29 -11.64 -8.40 0.64
N ASP A 30 -11.58 -9.73 0.56
CA ASP A 30 -11.50 -10.64 1.72
C ASP A 30 -10.18 -10.53 2.51
N GLU A 31 -9.13 -10.03 1.86
CA GLU A 31 -7.83 -9.78 2.49
C GLU A 31 -7.79 -8.38 3.11
N VAL A 32 -8.63 -7.43 2.69
CA VAL A 32 -8.56 -6.03 3.14
C VAL A 32 -9.35 -5.82 4.44
N VAL A 33 -8.66 -5.31 5.46
CA VAL A 33 -9.25 -4.99 6.77
C VAL A 33 -9.53 -3.51 6.97
N GLY A 34 -8.84 -2.62 6.25
CA GLY A 34 -9.15 -1.19 6.29
C GLY A 34 -8.29 -0.34 5.37
N VAL A 35 -8.54 0.96 5.43
CA VAL A 35 -7.74 2.02 4.80
C VAL A 35 -7.17 2.91 5.91
N LEU A 36 -5.90 3.26 5.83
CA LEU A 36 -5.22 4.17 6.74
C LEU A 36 -5.05 5.54 6.08
N ASP A 37 -5.68 6.55 6.67
CA ASP A 37 -5.54 7.95 6.27
C ASP A 37 -5.73 8.82 7.51
N THR A 38 -4.68 9.50 7.98
CA THR A 38 -4.75 10.30 9.22
C THR A 38 -5.38 11.68 9.02
N THR A 39 -5.65 12.07 7.77
CA THR A 39 -6.08 13.42 7.40
C THR A 39 -7.60 13.60 7.33
N VAL A 40 -8.35 12.50 7.46
CA VAL A 40 -9.82 12.46 7.35
C VAL A 40 -10.43 11.81 8.59
N PRO A 41 -11.67 12.13 8.99
CA PRO A 41 -12.31 11.44 10.10
C PRO A 41 -12.56 9.95 9.78
N PRO A 42 -12.63 9.06 10.79
CA PRO A 42 -12.97 7.66 10.57
C PRO A 42 -14.35 7.54 9.93
N GLN A 43 -14.43 6.82 8.83
CA GLN A 43 -15.66 6.67 8.04
C GLN A 43 -15.57 5.45 7.11
N PRO A 44 -16.68 5.01 6.49
CA PRO A 44 -16.62 3.94 5.51
C PRO A 44 -15.81 4.35 4.27
N ALA A 45 -14.97 3.45 3.75
CA ALA A 45 -14.16 3.66 2.56
C ALA A 45 -15.02 4.01 1.34
N GLN A 46 -16.28 3.53 1.29
CA GLN A 46 -17.24 3.87 0.24
C GLN A 46 -17.43 5.39 0.06
N ALA A 47 -17.39 6.16 1.15
CA ALA A 47 -17.61 7.62 1.10
C ALA A 47 -16.46 8.37 0.42
N LEU A 48 -15.25 7.81 0.45
CA LEU A 48 -14.04 8.45 -0.09
C LEU A 48 -13.58 7.83 -1.42
N LEU A 49 -13.62 6.51 -1.52
CA LEU A 49 -13.06 5.75 -2.64
C LEU A 49 -14.13 5.25 -3.61
N GLU A 50 -15.41 5.50 -3.33
CA GLU A 50 -16.57 4.98 -4.08
C GLU A 50 -16.59 3.44 -4.15
N VAL A 51 -15.81 2.78 -3.31
CA VAL A 51 -15.72 1.33 -3.17
C VAL A 51 -15.31 0.94 -1.75
N GLY A 52 -15.65 -0.28 -1.36
CA GLY A 52 -15.28 -0.85 -0.06
C GLY A 52 -16.44 -1.02 0.91
N GLY A 53 -17.62 -0.46 0.60
CA GLY A 53 -18.81 -0.60 1.44
C GLY A 53 -18.54 -0.09 2.85
N ASP A 54 -18.68 -0.98 3.83
CA ASP A 54 -18.47 -0.73 5.25
C ASP A 54 -17.01 -0.80 5.72
N LEU A 55 -16.05 -1.08 4.81
CA LEU A 55 -14.63 -1.15 5.14
C LEU A 55 -14.19 0.15 5.86
N PRO A 56 -13.57 0.07 7.05
CA PRO A 56 -13.26 1.27 7.81
C PRO A 56 -12.05 2.00 7.23
N VAL A 57 -12.16 3.32 7.15
CA VAL A 57 -11.03 4.24 7.09
C VAL A 57 -10.66 4.59 8.54
N VAL A 58 -9.39 4.36 8.91
CA VAL A 58 -8.86 4.57 10.25
C VAL A 58 -7.71 5.56 10.23
N ASN A 59 -7.42 6.17 11.38
CA ASN A 59 -6.38 7.21 11.50
C ASN A 59 -5.15 6.75 12.29
N SER A 60 -5.09 5.47 12.66
CA SER A 60 -3.94 4.89 13.35
C SER A 60 -3.79 3.43 12.95
N LEU A 61 -2.54 2.96 12.94
CA LEU A 61 -2.21 1.54 12.78
C LEU A 61 -2.89 0.70 13.86
N ASP A 62 -2.96 1.21 15.10
CA ASP A 62 -3.47 0.48 16.26
C ASP A 62 -4.97 0.21 16.22
N ALA A 63 -5.71 0.91 15.36
CA ALA A 63 -7.15 0.70 15.18
C ALA A 63 -7.50 -0.66 14.59
N LEU A 64 -6.54 -1.30 13.88
CA LEU A 64 -6.70 -2.60 13.23
C LEU A 64 -5.55 -3.53 13.65
N PRO A 65 -5.55 -4.06 14.89
CA PRO A 65 -4.46 -4.88 15.45
C PRO A 65 -4.22 -6.20 14.67
N GLU A 66 -5.19 -6.66 13.89
CA GLU A 66 -5.09 -7.84 13.05
C GLU A 66 -4.34 -7.62 11.72
N ALA A 67 -4.15 -6.36 11.31
CA ALA A 67 -3.43 -6.04 10.07
C ALA A 67 -1.98 -6.54 10.13
N ASN A 68 -1.53 -7.22 9.08
CA ASN A 68 -0.17 -7.78 8.97
C ASN A 68 0.54 -7.42 7.66
N VAL A 69 -0.14 -6.76 6.73
CA VAL A 69 0.45 -6.22 5.50
C VAL A 69 -0.02 -4.78 5.33
N LEU A 70 0.90 -3.85 5.07
CA LEU A 70 0.61 -2.49 4.64
C LEU A 70 0.86 -2.36 3.13
N ILE A 71 -0.15 -1.93 2.36
CA ILE A 71 0.02 -1.64 0.93
C ILE A 71 -0.02 -0.12 0.71
N ILE A 72 0.93 0.41 -0.05
CA ILE A 72 0.88 1.80 -0.53
C ILE A 72 -0.22 1.92 -1.60
N GLY A 73 -1.36 2.50 -1.22
CA GLY A 73 -2.59 2.53 -2.01
C GLY A 73 -2.70 3.66 -3.02
N ILE A 74 -1.70 4.52 -3.11
CA ILE A 74 -1.70 5.74 -3.93
C ILE A 74 -0.58 5.75 -4.96
N ALA A 75 -0.70 6.65 -5.92
CA ALA A 75 0.37 7.01 -6.84
C ALA A 75 0.67 8.52 -6.69
N PRO A 76 1.61 8.92 -5.80
CA PRO A 76 1.95 10.32 -5.62
C PRO A 76 2.59 10.90 -6.88
N SER A 77 2.27 12.16 -7.18
CA SER A 77 2.88 12.93 -8.26
C SER A 77 4.39 13.05 -8.01
N GLY A 78 5.21 12.41 -8.86
CA GLY A 78 6.67 12.39 -8.71
C GLY A 78 7.25 11.07 -8.20
N GLY A 79 6.44 10.11 -7.76
CA GLY A 79 6.86 8.73 -7.48
C GLY A 79 7.61 8.50 -6.15
N SER A 80 7.94 9.56 -5.41
CA SER A 80 8.56 9.49 -4.08
C SER A 80 7.53 9.33 -2.96
N LEU A 81 7.95 8.74 -1.83
CA LEU A 81 7.13 8.57 -0.64
C LEU A 81 7.14 9.86 0.21
N PRO A 82 6.00 10.57 0.36
CA PRO A 82 5.94 11.78 1.18
C PRO A 82 6.28 11.51 2.65
N ALA A 83 6.88 12.49 3.33
CA ALA A 83 7.33 12.34 4.72
C ALA A 83 6.26 11.85 5.72
N PRO A 84 4.98 12.32 5.67
CA PRO A 84 3.92 11.79 6.55
C PRO A 84 3.68 10.30 6.34
N MET A 85 3.63 9.86 5.08
CA MET A 85 3.47 8.44 4.75
C MET A 85 4.68 7.62 5.16
N ARG A 86 5.90 8.16 4.99
CA ARG A 86 7.13 7.49 5.43
C ARG A 86 7.10 7.17 6.93
N ALA A 87 6.59 8.09 7.75
CA ALA A 87 6.44 7.84 9.19
C ALA A 87 5.47 6.69 9.49
N LEU A 88 4.35 6.60 8.75
CA LEU A 88 3.37 5.51 8.88
C LEU A 88 3.93 4.16 8.41
N VAL A 89 4.69 4.15 7.31
CA VAL A 89 5.41 2.97 6.83
C VAL A 89 6.40 2.46 7.88
N LEU A 90 7.21 3.36 8.44
CA LEU A 90 8.14 3.01 9.52
C LEU A 90 7.41 2.46 10.77
N GLY A 91 6.25 3.02 11.11
CA GLY A 91 5.38 2.52 12.18
C GLY A 91 4.89 1.10 11.93
N ALA A 92 4.43 0.80 10.71
CA ALA A 92 3.97 -0.52 10.32
C ALA A 92 5.10 -1.56 10.37
N ILE A 93 6.29 -1.19 9.89
CA ILE A 93 7.51 -2.02 9.95
C ILE A 93 7.86 -2.35 11.40
N LYS A 94 7.86 -1.36 12.30
CA LYS A 94 8.15 -1.55 13.73
C LYS A 94 7.16 -2.48 14.42
N ARG A 95 5.92 -2.57 13.90
CA ARG A 95 4.90 -3.53 14.35
C ARG A 95 5.07 -4.93 13.73
N GLY A 96 6.05 -5.12 12.84
CA GLY A 96 6.29 -6.39 12.16
C GLY A 96 5.35 -6.65 10.99
N MET A 97 4.68 -5.62 10.46
CA MET A 97 3.88 -5.74 9.24
C MET A 97 4.78 -5.75 8.01
N ASP A 98 4.50 -6.64 7.07
CA ASP A 98 5.10 -6.55 5.73
C ASP A 98 4.63 -5.27 5.03
N VAL A 99 5.47 -4.68 4.18
CA VAL A 99 5.10 -3.49 3.40
C VAL A 99 5.25 -3.77 1.92
N GLU A 100 4.22 -3.49 1.14
CA GLU A 100 4.24 -3.63 -0.32
C GLU A 100 4.08 -2.27 -0.99
N SER A 101 5.04 -1.95 -1.88
CA SER A 101 5.12 -0.67 -2.56
C SER A 101 5.13 -0.85 -4.06
N GLY A 102 4.24 -0.13 -4.74
CA GLY A 102 4.24 0.02 -6.19
C GLY A 102 4.90 1.32 -6.68
N LEU A 103 5.65 2.01 -5.81
CA LEU A 103 6.34 3.27 -6.12
C LEU A 103 7.54 3.04 -7.06
N HIS A 104 7.98 4.10 -7.74
CA HIS A 104 9.21 4.05 -8.54
C HIS A 104 10.46 4.06 -7.67
N GLU A 105 10.41 4.74 -6.53
CA GLU A 105 11.45 4.66 -5.51
C GLU A 105 11.26 3.40 -4.68
N PHE A 106 12.35 2.67 -4.47
CA PHE A 106 12.32 1.42 -3.71
C PHE A 106 12.47 1.67 -2.22
N LEU A 107 11.61 1.05 -1.42
CA LEU A 107 11.67 1.15 0.03
C LEU A 107 12.94 0.49 0.57
N ASN A 108 13.44 -0.54 -0.11
CA ASN A 108 14.69 -1.22 0.28
C ASN A 108 15.94 -0.35 0.11
N ASP A 109 15.89 0.72 -0.69
CA ASP A 109 17.02 1.65 -0.85
C ASP A 109 17.07 2.71 0.27
N ASP A 110 15.98 2.88 1.04
CA ASP A 110 15.97 3.74 2.22
C ASP A 110 16.62 3.01 3.40
N VAL A 111 17.79 3.52 3.82
CA VAL A 111 18.62 2.93 4.88
C VAL A 111 17.85 2.74 6.19
N GLU A 112 16.97 3.67 6.55
CA GLU A 112 16.21 3.58 7.81
C GLU A 112 15.11 2.53 7.71
N LEU A 113 14.35 2.52 6.59
CA LEU A 113 13.29 1.53 6.38
C LEU A 113 13.86 0.11 6.30
N ALA A 114 14.95 -0.07 5.55
CA ALA A 114 15.62 -1.36 5.40
C ALA A 114 16.17 -1.86 6.75
N ALA A 115 16.79 -0.99 7.56
CA ALA A 115 17.28 -1.35 8.87
C ALA A 115 16.14 -1.72 9.83
N ALA A 116 15.05 -0.96 9.82
CA ALA A 116 13.87 -1.24 10.62
C ALA A 116 13.22 -2.58 10.24
N ALA A 117 13.13 -2.88 8.94
CA ALA A 117 12.57 -4.13 8.45
C ALA A 117 13.41 -5.34 8.86
N LYS A 118 14.74 -5.21 8.78
CA LYS A 118 15.66 -6.22 9.29
C LYS A 118 15.49 -6.45 10.80
N ALA A 119 15.27 -5.39 11.57
CA ALA A 119 15.11 -5.48 13.02
C ALA A 119 13.78 -6.12 13.45
N SER A 120 12.68 -5.83 12.75
CA SER A 120 11.36 -6.39 13.06
C SER A 120 11.11 -7.77 12.43
N GLY A 121 11.88 -8.14 11.40
CA GLY A 121 11.65 -9.33 10.60
C GLY A 121 10.57 -9.17 9.52
N SER A 122 10.04 -7.95 9.32
CA SER A 122 9.09 -7.66 8.25
C SER A 122 9.76 -7.69 6.87
N VAL A 123 8.98 -7.97 5.83
CA VAL A 123 9.43 -7.94 4.44
C VAL A 123 8.99 -6.65 3.74
N LEU A 124 9.95 -5.94 3.13
CA LEU A 124 9.67 -4.84 2.20
C LEU A 124 9.63 -5.39 0.76
N ARG A 125 8.45 -5.37 0.13
CA ARG A 125 8.23 -5.84 -1.24
C ARG A 125 8.09 -4.65 -2.19
N ASP A 126 9.14 -4.35 -2.93
CA ASP A 126 9.10 -3.38 -4.02
C ASP A 126 8.59 -4.05 -5.30
N LEU A 127 7.29 -3.88 -5.61
CA LEU A 127 6.60 -4.57 -6.69
C LEU A 127 7.11 -4.19 -8.09
N ARG A 128 7.82 -3.07 -8.19
CA ARG A 128 8.47 -2.62 -9.43
C ARG A 128 9.91 -3.07 -9.57
N HIS A 129 10.52 -3.59 -8.51
CA HIS A 129 11.90 -4.06 -8.55
C HIS A 129 11.96 -5.41 -9.27
N ASN A 130 12.27 -5.36 -10.56
CA ASN A 130 12.39 -6.53 -11.42
C ASN A 130 13.61 -6.39 -12.34
N ASN A 131 14.11 -7.53 -12.83
CA ASN A 131 15.21 -7.61 -13.78
C ASN A 131 14.73 -7.92 -15.20
N GLU A 132 13.42 -7.87 -15.45
CA GLU A 132 12.82 -8.22 -16.73
C GLU A 132 13.10 -7.12 -17.75
N ARG A 133 13.73 -7.50 -18.86
CA ARG A 133 14.06 -6.60 -19.96
C ARG A 133 13.42 -7.03 -21.28
N ASP A 134 12.71 -8.15 -21.26
CA ASP A 134 12.04 -8.70 -22.41
C ASP A 134 10.69 -8.00 -22.58
N VAL A 135 10.44 -7.48 -23.78
CA VAL A 135 9.16 -6.92 -24.17
C VAL A 135 8.59 -7.85 -25.23
N ALA A 136 7.31 -8.21 -25.11
CA ALA A 136 6.63 -9.03 -26.10
C ALA A 136 6.81 -8.42 -27.49
N ARG A 137 7.50 -9.16 -28.38
CA ARG A 137 7.65 -8.78 -29.78
C ARG A 137 6.62 -9.56 -30.57
N ARG A 138 5.86 -8.87 -31.43
CA ARG A 138 4.94 -9.52 -32.38
C ARG A 138 5.76 -10.40 -33.32
N GLN A 139 5.81 -11.70 -33.04
CA GLN A 139 6.43 -12.71 -33.89
C GLN A 139 5.35 -13.68 -34.38
N ASN A 140 5.39 -14.02 -35.67
CA ASN A 140 4.56 -15.07 -36.27
C ASN A 140 3.03 -14.88 -36.17
N ILE A 141 2.55 -13.63 -36.15
CA ILE A 141 1.12 -13.34 -36.37
C ILE A 141 0.96 -13.04 -37.87
N SER A 142 0.40 -14.01 -38.61
CA SER A 142 -0.08 -13.81 -39.99
C SER A 142 -1.05 -12.62 -40.03
N ALA A 143 -0.97 -11.81 -41.09
CA ALA A 143 -1.86 -10.67 -41.30
C ALA A 143 -3.34 -11.10 -41.39
#